data_AF-A0A7S1T1R2-F1
#
_entry.id   AF-A0A7S1T1R2-F1
#
_cell.length_a   1.000
_cell.length_b   1.000
_cell.length_c   1.000
_cell.angle_alpha   90.00
_cell.angle_beta   90.00
_cell.angle_gamma   90.00
#
_symmetry.space_group_name_H-M   'P 1'
#
loop_
_entity.id
_entity.type
_entity.pdbx_description
1 polymer ?
#
loop_
_entity_poly.entity_id
_entity_poly.type
_entity_poly.pdbx_seq_one_letter_code
_entity_poly.pdbx_strand_id
1 'polypeptide(L)'
;MSGAGGSGGSAAQPAAWGQVQAGMFPNPTPPAPLAYPHQPLPNDSVYYSIDVECVATGTTHNARAVGQISLVDQYERGILNLYVKPAQPVVSYLSPLSGLTEEVLARE
;
A
#
# COMPACT_ATOMS: atom_id res chain seq x y z
N MET A 1 20.99 -60.06 11.55
CA MET A 1 20.91 -59.19 10.36
C MET A 1 19.49 -58.63 10.27
N SER A 2 19.37 -57.30 10.15
CA SER A 2 18.29 -56.51 9.52
C SER A 2 16.82 -56.87 9.82
N GLY A 3 15.91 -55.97 10.17
CA GLY A 3 15.86 -54.50 10.07
C GLY A 3 14.38 -54.10 10.09
N ALA A 4 14.06 -52.99 10.76
CA ALA A 4 12.72 -52.45 10.89
C ALA A 4 12.21 -51.82 9.58
N GLY A 5 10.89 -51.82 9.37
CA GLY A 5 10.23 -51.10 8.27
C GLY A 5 8.97 -50.40 8.77
N GLY A 6 9.15 -49.24 9.41
CA GLY A 6 8.06 -48.33 9.77
C GLY A 6 7.66 -47.47 8.57
N SER A 7 6.38 -47.46 8.23
CA SER A 7 5.80 -46.56 7.23
C SER A 7 5.74 -45.14 7.78
N GLY A 8 6.73 -44.32 7.43
CA GLY A 8 6.74 -42.89 7.71
C GLY A 8 5.72 -42.14 6.86
N GLY A 9 4.63 -41.67 7.48
CA GLY A 9 3.78 -40.65 6.91
C GLY A 9 4.57 -39.34 6.77
N SER A 10 4.76 -38.86 5.55
CA SER A 10 5.34 -37.55 5.29
C SER A 10 4.32 -36.48 5.68
N ALA A 11 4.49 -35.91 6.88
CA ALA A 11 3.87 -34.64 7.21
C ALA A 11 4.53 -33.57 6.35
N ALA A 12 3.75 -32.93 5.47
CA ALA A 12 4.20 -31.74 4.75
C ALA A 12 4.60 -30.68 5.79
N GLN A 13 5.88 -30.28 5.76
CA GLN A 13 6.39 -29.23 6.62
C GLN A 13 5.65 -27.92 6.29
N PRO A 14 5.21 -27.13 7.29
CA PRO A 14 4.66 -25.82 7.02
C PRO A 14 5.73 -24.96 6.32
N ALA A 15 5.33 -24.24 5.27
CA ALA A 15 6.19 -23.27 4.62
C ALA A 15 6.73 -22.32 5.70
N ALA A 16 8.04 -22.39 5.91
CA ALA A 16 8.73 -21.50 6.83
C ALA A 16 8.55 -20.09 6.29
N TRP A 17 7.64 -19.32 6.91
CA TRP A 17 7.75 -17.88 6.91
C TRP A 17 9.08 -17.59 7.59
N GLY A 18 10.12 -17.45 6.79
CA GLY A 18 11.48 -17.20 7.27
C GLY A 18 11.41 -16.04 8.26
N GLN A 19 12.01 -16.25 9.44
CA GLN A 19 12.22 -15.15 10.36
C GLN A 19 12.99 -14.08 9.60
N VAL A 20 12.30 -12.99 9.25
CA VAL A 20 12.95 -11.84 8.61
C VAL A 20 13.83 -11.26 9.70
N GLN A 21 15.12 -11.56 9.64
CA GLN A 21 16.10 -11.03 10.55
C GLN A 21 16.15 -9.52 10.32
N ALA A 22 15.83 -8.73 11.36
CA ALA A 22 15.94 -7.28 11.30
C ALA A 22 17.36 -6.91 10.85
N GLY A 23 17.48 -6.32 9.65
CA GLY A 23 18.76 -5.94 9.05
C GLY A 23 19.07 -6.53 7.67
N MET A 24 18.24 -7.41 7.11
CA MET A 24 18.51 -8.02 5.79
C MET A 24 18.15 -7.13 4.58
N PHE A 25 17.37 -6.07 4.81
CA PHE A 25 17.28 -4.95 3.88
C PHE A 25 18.09 -3.82 4.50
N PRO A 26 19.28 -3.47 4.00
CA PRO A 26 19.87 -2.19 4.38
C PRO A 26 18.84 -1.14 4.02
N ASN A 27 18.27 -0.46 5.03
CA ASN A 27 17.62 0.82 4.75
C ASN A 27 18.76 1.68 4.22
N PRO A 28 18.81 2.00 2.92
CA PRO A 28 19.88 2.85 2.43
C PRO A 28 19.81 4.11 3.27
N THR A 29 20.94 4.54 3.83
CA THR A 29 21.02 5.88 4.40
C THR A 29 20.47 6.79 3.31
N PRO A 30 19.36 7.52 3.54
CA PRO A 30 18.84 8.39 2.51
C PRO A 30 20.03 9.28 2.08
N PRO A 31 20.30 9.42 0.78
CA PRO A 31 21.35 10.33 0.35
C PRO A 31 21.07 11.68 1.03
N ALA A 32 22.13 12.37 1.46
CA ALA A 32 22.01 13.73 1.96
C ALA A 32 20.99 14.47 1.07
N PRO A 33 19.96 15.13 1.65
CA PRO A 33 18.81 15.59 0.89
C PRO A 33 19.35 16.30 -0.35
N LEU A 34 19.04 15.73 -1.52
CA LEU A 34 19.39 16.37 -2.77
C LEU A 34 18.85 17.79 -2.63
N ALA A 35 19.70 18.78 -2.88
CA ALA A 35 19.29 20.18 -2.90
C ALA A 35 18.38 20.35 -4.13
N TYR A 36 17.16 19.83 -4.03
CA TYR A 36 16.09 20.19 -4.93
C TYR A 36 15.91 21.68 -4.73
N PRO A 37 16.04 22.51 -5.77
CA PRO A 37 15.67 23.90 -5.64
C PRO A 37 14.21 23.92 -5.16
N HIS A 38 14.01 24.22 -3.89
CA HIS A 38 12.70 24.49 -3.33
C HIS A 38 12.21 25.73 -4.08
N GLN A 39 11.48 25.54 -5.18
CA GLN A 39 10.49 26.52 -5.52
C GLN A 39 9.56 26.58 -4.30
N PRO A 40 9.38 27.75 -3.66
CA PRO A 40 8.46 27.85 -2.56
C PRO A 40 7.11 27.43 -3.10
N LEU A 41 6.64 26.26 -2.70
CA LEU A 41 5.21 26.04 -2.64
C LEU A 41 4.67 27.12 -1.69
N PRO A 42 3.39 27.52 -1.81
CA PRO A 42 2.84 28.61 -1.00
C PRO A 42 2.97 28.42 0.53
N ASN A 43 3.37 27.23 0.97
CA ASN A 43 3.69 26.84 2.33
C ASN A 43 5.18 26.47 2.50
N ASP A 44 5.77 26.91 3.61
CA ASP A 44 7.16 26.58 4.04
C ASP A 44 7.37 25.10 4.41
N SER A 45 6.58 24.19 3.84
CA SER A 45 6.56 22.77 4.17
C SER A 45 7.67 22.02 3.45
N VAL A 46 8.43 21.22 4.20
CA VAL A 46 9.54 20.41 3.67
C VAL A 46 9.25 18.90 3.70
N TYR A 47 8.29 18.48 4.52
CA TYR A 47 7.77 17.11 4.50
C TYR A 47 6.31 17.07 4.05
N TYR A 48 5.98 15.96 3.39
CA TYR A 48 4.66 15.68 2.85
C TYR A 48 4.32 14.22 3.15
N SER A 49 3.03 13.94 3.36
CA SER A 49 2.51 12.58 3.45
C SER A 49 1.46 12.37 2.38
N ILE A 50 1.51 11.21 1.73
CA ILE A 50 0.55 10.79 0.71
C ILE A 50 -0.14 9.52 1.18
N ASP A 51 -1.45 9.48 0.95
CA ASP A 51 -2.27 8.30 1.17
C ASP A 51 -3.14 8.03 -0.07
N VAL A 52 -3.28 6.75 -0.41
CA VAL A 52 -3.96 6.30 -1.64
C VAL A 52 -4.95 5.21 -1.30
N GLU A 53 -6.22 5.54 -1.52
CA GLU A 53 -7.31 4.58 -1.35
C GLU A 53 -7.68 3.92 -2.67
N CYS A 54 -8.03 2.65 -2.59
CA CYS A 54 -8.34 1.82 -3.74
C CYS A 54 -9.75 1.23 -3.66
N VAL A 55 -10.35 1.03 -4.83
CA VAL A 55 -11.56 0.23 -5.03
C VAL A 55 -11.20 -1.10 -5.69
N ALA A 56 -12.05 -2.11 -5.52
CA ALA A 56 -11.92 -3.38 -6.24
C ALA A 56 -12.58 -3.28 -7.61
N THR A 57 -11.89 -3.76 -8.64
CA THR A 57 -12.37 -3.89 -10.03
C THR A 57 -12.58 -5.35 -10.45
N GLY A 58 -12.32 -6.28 -9.53
CA GLY A 58 -12.56 -7.72 -9.69
C GLY A 58 -12.47 -8.44 -8.34
N THR A 59 -12.49 -9.78 -8.37
CA THR A 59 -12.58 -10.61 -7.15
C THR A 59 -11.24 -11.09 -6.59
N THR A 60 -10.13 -10.80 -7.27
CA THR A 60 -8.78 -11.18 -6.82
C THR A 60 -8.11 -10.04 -6.07
N HIS A 61 -7.10 -10.35 -5.25
CA HIS A 61 -6.43 -9.35 -4.40
C HIS A 61 -5.75 -8.21 -5.17
N ASN A 62 -5.35 -8.46 -6.43
CA ASN A 62 -4.70 -7.49 -7.30
C ASN A 62 -5.68 -6.76 -8.23
N ALA A 63 -6.95 -7.16 -8.29
CA ALA A 63 -7.95 -6.50 -9.12
C ALA A 63 -8.44 -5.22 -8.44
N ARG A 64 -7.60 -4.19 -8.44
CA ARG A 64 -7.82 -2.90 -7.77
C ARG A 64 -7.55 -1.73 -8.72
N ALA A 65 -8.22 -0.62 -8.48
CA ALA A 65 -7.94 0.67 -9.11
C ALA A 65 -7.90 1.77 -8.05
N VAL A 66 -7.14 2.83 -8.31
CA VAL A 66 -7.08 4.02 -7.44
C VAL A 66 -8.46 4.68 -7.43
N GLY A 67 -8.94 5.01 -6.24
CA GLY A 67 -10.19 5.74 -6.03
C GLY A 67 -9.97 7.14 -5.44
N GLN A 68 -8.98 7.33 -4.58
CA GLN A 68 -8.69 8.63 -4.00
C GLN A 68 -7.19 8.80 -3.74
N ILE A 69 -6.70 10.02 -3.90
CA ILE A 69 -5.32 10.40 -3.57
C ILE A 69 -5.38 11.63 -2.67
N SER A 70 -4.83 11.52 -1.46
CA SER A 70 -4.73 12.62 -0.50
C SER A 70 -3.27 12.99 -0.28
N LEU A 71 -2.98 14.29 -0.30
CA LEU A 71 -1.66 14.86 -0.02
C LEU A 71 -1.79 15.92 1.08
N VAL A 72 -1.00 15.75 2.13
CA VAL A 72 -0.89 16.72 3.23
C VAL A 72 0.55 17.15 3.40
N ASP A 73 0.76 18.35 3.95
CA ASP A 73 2.08 18.73 4.45
C ASP A 73 2.35 18.20 5.88
N GLN A 74 3.56 18.47 6.37
CA GLN A 74 4.01 18.15 7.74
C GLN A 74 3.16 18.75 8.87
N TYR A 75 2.28 19.70 8.56
CA TYR A 75 1.34 20.30 9.52
C TYR A 75 -0.08 19.75 9.32
N GLU A 76 -0.23 18.64 8.59
CA GLU A 76 -1.49 17.97 8.29
C GLU A 76 -2.47 18.84 7.49
N ARG A 77 -1.98 19.89 6.82
CA ARG A 77 -2.83 20.72 5.96
C ARG A 77 -3.00 20.02 4.62
N GLY A 78 -4.25 19.84 4.21
CA GLY A 78 -4.60 19.30 2.91
C GLY A 78 -4.10 20.20 1.78
N ILE A 79 -3.23 19.66 0.94
CA ILE A 79 -2.73 20.32 -0.27
C ILE A 79 -3.56 19.88 -1.46
N LEU A 80 -3.87 18.58 -1.50
CA LEU A 80 -4.59 17.96 -2.59
C LEU A 80 -5.46 16.83 -2.05
N ASN A 81 -6.67 16.74 -2.58
CA ASN A 81 -7.55 15.59 -2.38
C ASN A 81 -8.27 15.35 -3.72
N LEU A 82 -7.88 14.29 -4.43
CA LEU A 82 -8.44 13.93 -5.72
C LEU A 82 -9.26 12.67 -5.62
N TYR A 83 -10.45 12.69 -6.20
CA TYR A 83 -11.23 11.49 -6.49
C TYR A 83 -10.96 11.04 -7.92
N VAL A 84 -10.60 9.76 -8.08
CA VAL A 84 -10.19 9.18 -9.36
C VAL A 84 -11.32 8.30 -9.86
N LYS A 85 -11.89 8.64 -11.01
CA LYS A 85 -12.86 7.78 -11.69
C LYS A 85 -12.14 6.56 -12.29
N PRO A 86 -12.41 5.33 -11.82
CA PRO A 86 -11.77 4.13 -12.36
C PRO A 86 -12.20 3.87 -13.80
N ALA A 87 -11.27 3.38 -14.63
CA ALA A 87 -11.57 3.02 -16.02
C ALA A 87 -12.42 1.75 -16.11
N GLN A 88 -12.19 0.80 -15.20
CA GLN A 88 -12.96 -0.45 -15.10
C GLN A 88 -14.16 -0.27 -14.16
N PRO A 89 -15.24 -1.04 -14.35
CA PRO A 89 -16.35 -1.06 -13.41
C PRO A 89 -15.88 -1.43 -12.00
N VAL A 90 -16.38 -0.70 -11.00
CA VAL A 90 -16.14 -1.00 -9.59
C VAL A 90 -17.03 -2.17 -9.19
N VAL A 91 -16.45 -3.21 -8.59
CA VAL A 91 -17.18 -4.36 -8.04
C VAL A 91 -17.39 -4.25 -6.53
N SER A 92 -16.53 -3.51 -5.83
CA SER A 92 -16.66 -3.18 -4.42
C SER A 92 -15.84 -1.94 -4.09
N TYR A 93 -16.41 -1.03 -3.31
CA TYR A 93 -15.71 0.18 -2.85
C TYR A 93 -14.76 -0.09 -1.68
N LEU A 94 -14.83 -1.29 -1.07
CA LEU A 94 -14.06 -1.64 0.13
C LEU A 94 -14.24 -0.64 1.29
N SER A 95 -15.44 -0.05 1.38
CA SER A 95 -15.75 1.10 2.24
C SER A 95 -15.30 0.98 3.71
N PRO A 96 -15.36 -0.18 4.38
CA PRO A 96 -14.84 -0.31 5.75
C PRO A 96 -13.33 -0.06 5.88
N LEU A 97 -12.57 -0.23 4.80
CA LEU A 97 -11.13 0.00 4.74
C LEU A 97 -10.81 1.37 4.13
N SER A 98 -11.48 1.72 3.04
CA SER A 98 -11.14 2.89 2.23
C SER A 98 -11.94 4.14 2.53
N GLY A 99 -13.07 4.02 3.24
CA GLY A 99 -14.04 5.11 3.40
C GLY A 99 -14.75 5.54 2.11
N LEU A 100 -14.48 4.89 0.96
CA LEU A 100 -15.05 5.26 -0.33
C LEU A 100 -16.46 4.69 -0.48
N THR A 101 -17.33 5.48 -1.13
CA THR A 101 -18.63 5.05 -1.66
C THR A 101 -18.77 5.54 -3.09
N GLU A 102 -19.80 5.08 -3.79
CA GLU A 102 -20.12 5.57 -5.13
C GLU A 102 -20.34 7.08 -5.13
N GLU A 103 -21.09 7.59 -4.15
CA GLU A 103 -21.40 9.01 -4.02
C GLU A 103 -20.17 9.86 -3.70
N VAL A 104 -19.19 9.30 -2.98
CA VAL A 104 -17.92 9.99 -2.69
C VAL A 104 -17.07 10.07 -3.95
N LEU A 105 -16.97 8.98 -4.72
CA LEU A 105 -16.19 8.92 -5.95
C LEU A 105 -16.79 9.69 -7.12
N ALA A 106 -18.09 9.98 -7.07
CA ALA A 106 -18.78 10.80 -8.06
C ALA A 106 -18.57 12.32 -7.85
N ARG A 107 -17.84 12.73 -6.80
CA ARG A 107 -17.51 14.14 -6.55
C ARG A 107 -16.43 14.61 -7.53
N GLU A 108 -16.65 15.78 -8.13
CA GLU A 108 -15.66 16.44 -9.00
C GLU A 108 -14.53 17.09 -8.18
#